data_AF-A0A183HMF8-F1
#
_entry.id   AF-A0A183HMF8-F1
#
_cell.length_a   1.000
_cell.length_b   1.000
_cell.length_c   1.000
_cell.angle_alpha   90.00
_cell.angle_beta   90.00
_cell.angle_gamma   90.00
#
_symmetry.space_group_name_H-M   'P 1'
#
loop_
_entity.id
_entity.type
_entity.pdbx_description
1 polymer ?
#
loop_
_entity_poly.entity_id
_entity_poly.type
_entity_poly.pdbx_seq_one_letter_code
_entity_poly.pdbx_strand_id
1 'polypeptide(L)'
;MTAHRVNFNLAKYHSYPEIINYLSQLADVYPDRVKLMSIGVTHENRQILLIKIGRPTQLRKPGIWIDGGIHAREWVSPTTVLYMINQRESIN
;
A
#
# COMPACT_ATOMS: atom_id res chain seq x y z
N MET A 1 -17.72 -8.87 15.21
CA MET A 1 -16.81 -7.70 15.18
C MET A 1 -16.79 -7.19 13.75
N THR A 2 -17.41 -6.04 13.50
CA THR A 2 -17.54 -5.45 12.15
C THR A 2 -16.16 -5.07 11.62
N ALA A 3 -15.76 -5.61 10.47
CA ALA A 3 -14.55 -5.21 9.77
C ALA A 3 -14.63 -3.70 9.46
N HIS A 4 -13.78 -2.90 10.10
CA HIS A 4 -13.67 -1.49 9.77
C HIS A 4 -12.99 -1.40 8.40
N ARG A 5 -13.68 -0.87 7.40
CA ARG A 5 -13.15 -0.76 6.04
C ARG A 5 -12.53 0.62 5.89
N VAL A 6 -11.26 0.68 5.48
CA VAL A 6 -10.61 1.94 5.12
C VAL A 6 -11.29 2.50 3.86
N ASN A 7 -11.88 3.69 3.95
CA ASN A 7 -12.59 4.31 2.84
C ASN A 7 -11.60 5.08 1.95
N PHE A 8 -11.47 4.68 0.69
CA PHE A 8 -10.57 5.28 -0.28
C PHE A 8 -11.17 5.15 -1.69
N ASN A 9 -11.34 6.28 -2.39
CA ASN A 9 -12.04 6.30 -3.68
C ASN A 9 -11.10 5.97 -4.85
N LEU A 10 -10.95 4.69 -5.20
CA LEU A 10 -10.07 4.26 -6.30
C LEU A 10 -10.45 4.78 -7.70
N ALA A 11 -11.62 5.42 -7.88
CA ALA A 11 -12.03 5.99 -9.16
C ALA A 11 -11.45 7.40 -9.41
N LYS A 12 -10.62 7.94 -8.51
CA LYS A 12 -9.92 9.21 -8.70
C LYS A 12 -8.40 9.06 -8.56
N TYR A 13 -7.65 9.98 -9.16
CA TYR A 13 -6.23 10.17 -8.85
C TYR A 13 -6.06 10.85 -7.49
N HIS A 14 -5.02 10.47 -6.77
CA HIS A 14 -4.75 10.95 -5.42
C HIS A 14 -3.36 11.57 -5.34
N SER A 15 -3.25 12.58 -4.48
CA SER A 15 -1.97 13.17 -4.10
C SER A 15 -1.12 12.19 -3.28
N TYR A 16 0.18 12.43 -3.23
CA TYR A 16 1.09 11.64 -2.39
C TYR A 16 0.64 11.58 -0.92
N PRO A 17 0.27 12.68 -0.22
CA PRO A 17 -0.18 12.60 1.16
C PRO A 17 -1.45 11.76 1.36
N GLU A 18 -2.41 11.83 0.44
CA GLU A 18 -3.62 10.97 0.48
C GLU A 18 -3.26 9.49 0.37
N ILE A 19 -2.32 9.15 -0.52
CA ILE A 19 -1.83 7.78 -0.70
C ILE A 19 -1.13 7.29 0.58
N ILE A 20 -0.22 8.08 1.15
CA ILE A 20 0.51 7.71 2.36
C ILE A 20 -0.43 7.51 3.55
N ASN A 21 -1.42 8.40 3.70
CA ASN A 21 -2.44 8.27 4.74
C ASN A 21 -3.28 6.99 4.57
N TYR A 22 -3.64 6.63 3.32
CA TYR A 22 -4.33 5.39 3.02
C TYR A 22 -3.51 4.16 3.42
N LEU A 23 -2.22 4.11 3.05
CA LEU A 23 -1.34 2.99 3.41
C LEU A 23 -1.14 2.86 4.93
N SER A 24 -1.06 3.99 5.65
CA SER A 24 -0.99 3.99 7.12
C SER A 24 -2.24 3.39 7.74
N GLN A 25 -3.42 3.84 7.32
CA GLN A 25 -4.68 3.31 7.83
C GLN A 25 -4.85 1.81 7.57
N LEU A 26 -4.37 1.31 6.42
CA LEU A 26 -4.37 -0.13 6.14
C LEU A 26 -3.51 -0.90 7.14
N ALA A 27 -2.33 -0.39 7.50
CA ALA A 27 -1.45 -1.02 8.48
C ALA A 27 -2.06 -1.00 9.89
N ASP A 28 -2.78 0.07 10.24
CA ASP A 28 -3.44 0.21 11.54
C ASP A 28 -4.66 -0.71 11.68
N VAL A 29 -5.45 -0.84 10.61
CA VAL A 29 -6.68 -1.65 10.59
C VAL A 29 -6.41 -3.14 10.42
N TYR A 30 -5.35 -3.52 9.69
CA TYR A 30 -4.99 -4.90 9.39
C TYR A 30 -3.57 -5.27 9.85
N PRO A 31 -3.21 -5.07 11.14
CA PRO A 31 -1.83 -5.23 11.63
C PRO A 31 -1.33 -6.69 11.59
N ASP A 32 -2.25 -7.65 11.47
CA ASP A 32 -1.98 -9.08 11.36
C ASP A 32 -1.43 -9.49 9.98
N ARG A 33 -1.65 -8.67 8.94
CA ARG A 33 -1.28 -9.00 7.55
C ARG A 33 -0.65 -7.84 6.77
N VAL A 34 -0.83 -6.60 7.21
CA VAL A 34 -0.24 -5.41 6.58
C VAL A 34 0.88 -4.85 7.47
N LYS A 35 2.04 -4.60 6.87
CA LYS A 35 3.16 -3.90 7.50
C LYS A 35 3.58 -2.75 6.59
N LEU A 36 3.71 -1.56 7.16
CA LEU A 36 4.26 -0.39 6.48
C LEU A 36 5.67 -0.14 7.00
N MET A 37 6.63 0.06 6.11
CA MET A 37 8.01 0.34 6.51
C MET A 37 8.71 1.26 5.50
N SER A 38 9.59 2.12 6.00
CA SER A 38 10.46 2.92 5.13
C SER A 38 11.61 2.07 4.61
N ILE A 39 11.85 2.10 3.31
CA ILE A 39 12.98 1.45 2.65
C ILE A 39 14.06 2.45 2.20
N GLY A 40 13.84 3.74 2.45
CA GLY A 40 14.75 4.79 2.05
C GLY A 40 14.12 6.17 2.14
N VAL A 41 14.87 7.16 1.66
CA VAL A 41 14.46 8.57 1.64
C VAL A 41 14.76 9.12 0.25
N THR A 42 13.84 9.89 -0.32
CA THR A 42 14.02 10.56 -1.61
C THR A 42 15.05 11.69 -1.51
N HIS A 43 15.52 12.21 -2.64
CA HIS A 43 16.34 13.43 -2.69
C HIS A 43 15.75 14.62 -1.92
N GLU A 44 14.43 14.79 -1.93
CA GLU A 44 13.72 15.87 -1.21
C GLU A 44 13.28 15.48 0.22
N ASN A 45 13.94 14.51 0.84
CA ASN A 45 13.70 14.09 2.23
C ASN A 45 12.30 13.50 2.54
N ARG A 46 11.60 12.94 1.55
CA ARG A 46 10.36 12.17 1.77
C ARG A 46 10.67 10.69 1.97
N GLN A 47 9.90 10.02 2.81
CA GLN A 47 10.04 8.56 3.01
C GLN A 47 9.59 7.80 1.77
N ILE A 48 10.38 6.79 1.39
CA ILE A 48 9.99 5.79 0.39
C ILE A 48 9.39 4.62 1.16
N LEU A 49 8.05 4.53 1.15
CA LEU A 49 7.34 3.52 1.91
C LEU A 49 7.10 2.25 1.10
N LEU A 50 7.37 1.11 1.73
CA LEU A 50 6.98 -0.22 1.29
C LEU A 50 5.78 -0.68 2.12
N ILE A 51 4.72 -1.12 1.45
CA ILE A 51 3.63 -1.88 2.07
C ILE A 51 3.83 -3.37 1.79
N LYS A 52 3.95 -4.16 2.86
CA LYS A 52 4.03 -5.62 2.80
C LYS A 52 2.69 -6.21 3.20
N ILE A 53 2.09 -6.99 2.29
CA ILE A 53 0.79 -7.65 2.48
C ILE A 53 1.01 -9.16 2.51
N GLY A 54 0.58 -9.80 3.60
CA GLY A 54 0.58 -11.24 3.75
C GLY A 54 0.66 -11.68 5.21
N ARG A 55 0.09 -12.85 5.50
CA ARG A 55 0.13 -13.42 6.86
C ARG A 55 1.55 -13.82 7.27
N PRO A 56 1.97 -13.51 8.51
CA PRO A 56 3.19 -14.01 9.11
C PRO A 56 3.25 -15.53 9.05
N THR A 57 4.44 -16.06 8.78
CA THR A 57 4.73 -17.49 8.88
C THR A 57 6.22 -17.65 9.17
N GLN A 58 6.57 -18.78 9.77
CA GLN A 58 7.97 -19.16 9.95
C GLN A 58 8.56 -19.82 8.70
N LEU A 59 7.72 -20.23 7.75
CA LEU A 59 8.17 -20.85 6.50
C LEU A 59 8.58 -19.79 5.49
N ARG A 60 9.60 -20.09 4.68
CA ARG A 60 9.97 -19.25 3.55
C ARG A 60 8.84 -19.26 2.52
N LYS A 61 8.26 -18.09 2.24
CA LYS A 61 7.25 -17.89 1.20
C LYS A 61 7.86 -17.14 0.01
N PRO A 62 7.48 -17.49 -1.24
CA PRO A 62 7.82 -16.66 -2.39
C PRO A 62 7.20 -15.27 -2.21
N GLY A 63 7.97 -14.23 -2.54
CA GLY A 63 7.53 -12.85 -2.52
C GLY A 63 7.33 -12.33 -3.95
N ILE A 64 6.34 -11.47 -4.14
CA ILE A 64 6.14 -10.73 -5.38
C ILE A 64 6.41 -9.26 -5.07
N TRP A 65 7.32 -8.65 -5.83
CA TRP A 65 7.58 -7.21 -5.76
C TRP A 65 6.78 -6.51 -6.86
N ILE A 66 6.07 -5.45 -6.49
CA ILE A 66 5.31 -4.60 -7.40
C ILE A 66 5.60 -3.16 -7.00
N ASP A 67 6.07 -2.35 -7.96
CA ASP A 67 6.21 -0.92 -7.81
C ASP A 67 5.45 -0.18 -8.91
N GLY A 68 5.18 1.10 -8.66
CA GLY A 68 4.52 1.99 -9.59
C GLY A 68 4.83 3.44 -9.28
N GLY A 69 4.76 4.29 -10.32
CA GLY A 69 5.08 5.72 -10.20
C GLY A 69 6.58 6.06 -10.23
N ILE A 70 7.43 5.18 -10.79
CA ILE A 70 8.84 5.52 -11.07
C ILE A 70 8.93 6.77 -11.98
N HIS A 71 8.04 6.88 -12.97
CA HIS A 71 7.86 8.10 -13.75
C HIS A 71 6.67 8.92 -13.21
N ALA A 72 6.95 10.15 -12.77
CA ALA A 72 5.98 11.02 -12.10
C ALA A 72 4.71 11.35 -12.91
N ARG A 73 4.76 11.24 -14.25
CA ARG A 73 3.63 11.55 -15.15
C ARG A 73 2.74 10.35 -15.47
N GLU A 74 3.15 9.14 -15.09
CA GLU A 74 2.42 7.91 -15.41
C GLU A 74 1.37 7.60 -14.32
N TRP A 75 0.41 8.49 -14.10
CA TRP A 75 -0.51 8.43 -12.94
C TRP A 75 -1.37 7.15 -12.87
N VAL A 76 -1.57 6.47 -14.00
CA VAL A 76 -2.23 5.16 -14.05
C VAL A 76 -1.44 4.08 -13.30
N SER A 77 -0.11 4.19 -13.25
CA SER A 77 0.79 3.22 -12.59
C SER A 77 0.56 3.15 -11.07
N PRO A 78 0.72 4.22 -10.27
CA PRO A 78 0.45 4.17 -8.84
C PRO A 78 -1.02 3.83 -8.53
N THR A 79 -1.96 4.30 -9.37
CA THR A 79 -3.39 3.97 -9.24
C THR A 79 -3.65 2.48 -9.38
N THR A 80 -2.99 1.83 -10.33
CA THR A 80 -3.10 0.38 -10.55
C THR A 80 -2.54 -0.40 -9.36
N VAL A 81 -1.41 0.03 -8.78
CA VAL A 81 -0.85 -0.59 -7.57
C VAL A 81 -1.80 -0.45 -6.38
N LEU A 82 -2.42 0.72 -6.19
CA LEU A 82 -3.43 0.95 -5.15
C LEU A 82 -4.66 0.05 -5.33
N TYR A 83 -5.09 -0.15 -6.57
CA TYR A 83 -6.17 -1.08 -6.88
C TYR A 83 -5.80 -2.53 -6.49
N MET A 84 -4.59 -2.99 -6.82
CA MET A 84 -4.11 -4.32 -6.42
C MET A 84 -4.07 -4.50 -4.90
N ILE A 85 -3.63 -3.47 -4.17
CA ILE A 85 -3.63 -3.46 -2.70
C ILE A 85 -5.06 -3.63 -2.16
N ASN A 86 -6.00 -2.79 -2.60
CA ASN A 86 -7.39 -2.86 -2.15
C ASN A 86 -8.05 -4.21 -2.46
N GLN A 87 -7.79 -4.79 -3.64
CA GLN A 87 -8.34 -6.09 -4.00
C GLN A 87 -7.86 -7.18 -3.03
N ARG A 88 -6.60 -7.15 -2.60
CA ARG A 88 -6.05 -8.11 -1.63
C ARG A 88 -6.64 -7.99 -0.24
N GLU A 89 -7.02 -6.78 0.19
CA GLU A 89 -7.71 -6.58 1.47
C GLU A 89 -9.19 -6.98 1.43
N SER A 90 -9.84 -6.83 0.27
CA SER A 90 -11.26 -7.20 0.09
C SER A 90 -11.51 -8.72 0.03
N ILE A 91 -10.46 -9.51 -0.17
CA ILE A 91 -10.54 -10.97 -0.21
C ILE A 91 -10.46 -11.48 1.24
N ASN A 92 -11.63 -11.52 1.89
CA ASN A 92 -11.88 -12.40 3.02
C ASN A 92 -12.09 -13.83 2.54
#